data_AF-A0A9W9P9Q5-F1
#
_entry.id   AF-A0A9W9P9Q5-F1
#
_cell.length_a   1.000
_cell.length_b   1.000
_cell.length_c   1.000
_cell.angle_alpha   90.00
_cell.angle_beta   90.00
_cell.angle_gamma   90.00
#
_symmetry.space_group_name_H-M   'P 1'
#
loop_
_entity.id
_entity.type
_entity.pdbx_description
1 polymer ?
#
loop_
_entity_poly.entity_id
_entity_poly.type
_entity_poly.pdbx_seq_one_letter_code
_entity_poly.pdbx_strand_id
1 'polypeptide(L)'
;MTSFKNLSVQTLRDILRKVRTGAKHKNGSQREIPGSRSTLRLDNPNPLPPWGLPVEIQILIFAHCGTYDFLALKLVCKAFYDILSTHEHEIVRRYLRRHRHGTLPSPIDSERTYTRNPEDDVVLLSDLFPPAKSARGGHLYTFRYLSSLRHKQDLCSRLCYYLADRVMDRFISTEPVLHRSSFPSRASHTALVQRGKAGIWFHLSPLM
;
A
#
# COMPACT_ATOMS: atom_id res chain seq x y z
N MET A 1 -6.87 21.92 -20.76
CA MET A 1 -5.64 22.44 -20.13
C MET A 1 -6.04 23.18 -18.85
N THR A 2 -5.97 22.51 -17.70
CA THR A 2 -6.32 23.12 -16.40
C THR A 2 -5.19 22.86 -15.42
N SER A 3 -4.56 23.97 -15.04
CA SER A 3 -3.41 24.13 -14.16
C SER A 3 -3.73 23.69 -12.73
N PHE A 4 -3.03 22.68 -12.22
CA PHE A 4 -3.01 22.38 -10.79
C PHE A 4 -2.21 23.47 -10.05
N LYS A 5 -2.87 24.22 -9.17
CA LYS A 5 -2.20 25.15 -8.25
C LYS A 5 -1.60 24.34 -7.09
N ASN A 6 -0.28 24.18 -7.11
CA ASN A 6 0.46 23.61 -5.98
C ASN A 6 0.35 24.53 -4.77
N LEU A 7 -0.30 24.07 -3.69
CA LEU A 7 -0.27 24.76 -2.40
C LEU A 7 1.13 24.63 -1.79
N SER A 8 1.82 25.77 -1.66
CA SER A 8 3.13 25.87 -1.04
C SER A 8 3.06 25.58 0.46
N VAL A 9 4.02 24.81 0.99
CA VAL A 9 4.24 24.50 2.41
C VAL A 9 4.19 25.74 3.32
N GLN A 10 4.49 26.92 2.78
CA GLN A 10 4.40 28.19 3.50
C GLN A 10 2.95 28.57 3.85
N THR A 11 2.00 28.32 2.95
CA THR A 11 0.57 28.59 3.19
C THR A 11 0.00 27.72 4.32
N LEU A 12 0.43 26.46 4.42
CA LEU A 12 0.08 25.57 5.54
C LEU A 12 0.67 26.04 6.88
N ARG A 13 1.89 26.59 6.90
CA ARG A 13 2.47 27.17 8.12
C ARG A 13 1.72 28.42 8.58
N ASP A 14 1.25 29.25 7.65
CA ASP A 14 0.55 30.49 7.99
C ASP A 14 -0.85 30.22 8.56
N ILE A 15 -1.53 29.18 8.08
CA ILE A 15 -2.80 28.70 8.66
C ILE A 15 -2.58 28.20 10.09
N LEU A 16 -1.54 27.40 10.34
CA LEU A 16 -1.21 26.89 11.67
C LEU A 16 -0.81 28.00 12.65
N ARG A 17 -0.18 29.08 12.19
CA ARG A 17 0.13 30.25 13.02
C ARG A 17 -1.11 31.04 13.41
N LYS A 18 -2.07 31.22 12.50
CA LYS A 18 -3.35 31.91 12.79
C LYS A 18 -4.20 31.18 13.83
N VAL A 19 -4.18 29.85 13.87
CA VAL A 19 -4.89 29.06 14.89
C VAL A 19 -4.26 29.25 16.28
N ARG A 20 -2.95 29.50 16.35
CA ARG A 20 -2.21 29.62 17.62
C ARG A 20 -2.36 31.00 18.27
N THR A 21 -2.67 32.06 17.51
CA THR A 21 -2.82 33.43 18.04
C THR A 21 -4.24 33.77 18.49
N GLY A 22 -5.24 32.91 18.18
CA GLY A 22 -6.65 33.14 18.54
C GLY A 22 -7.08 32.67 19.95
N ALA A 23 -6.18 32.08 20.75
CA ALA A 23 -6.55 31.38 21.99
C ALA A 23 -5.82 31.89 23.26
N LYS A 24 -5.70 33.20 23.46
CA LYS A 24 -5.25 33.76 24.75
C LYS A 24 -6.01 35.00 25.16
N HIS A 25 -6.97 34.85 26.08
CA HIS A 25 -7.39 35.91 26.99
C HIS A 25 -7.88 35.33 28.34
N LYS A 26 -7.42 35.96 29.43
CA LYS A 26 -7.86 35.91 30.86
C LYS A 26 -7.51 34.62 31.63
N ASN A 27 -6.95 34.58 32.84
CA ASN A 27 -6.59 35.49 33.96
C ASN A 27 -5.32 34.86 34.61
N GLY A 28 -4.44 35.45 35.43
CA GLY A 28 -4.56 36.38 36.55
C GLY A 28 -3.69 35.86 37.72
N SER A 29 -2.52 36.47 37.93
CA SER A 29 -1.70 36.65 39.16
C SER A 29 -1.76 35.67 40.35
N GLN A 30 -0.63 35.03 40.73
CA GLN A 30 0.20 35.38 41.92
C GLN A 30 1.23 34.29 42.35
N ARG A 31 2.46 34.78 42.58
CA ARG A 31 3.51 34.47 43.60
C ARG A 31 4.31 33.13 43.64
N GLU A 32 5.57 33.33 44.02
CA GLU A 32 6.75 32.46 44.06
C GLU A 32 6.84 31.53 45.29
N ILE A 33 7.62 30.44 45.17
CA ILE A 33 8.72 29.93 46.05
C ILE A 33 8.94 28.41 45.77
N PRO A 34 10.19 27.89 45.75
CA PRO A 34 10.50 26.51 45.34
C PRO A 34 10.55 25.54 46.53
N GLY A 35 10.05 24.31 46.35
CA GLY A 35 10.09 23.28 47.39
C GLY A 35 9.77 21.87 46.86
N SER A 36 10.61 20.92 47.26
CA SER A 36 10.68 19.52 46.84
C SER A 36 9.43 18.63 47.03
N ARG A 37 9.46 17.53 46.24
CA ARG A 37 8.92 16.16 46.47
C ARG A 37 7.47 15.81 46.07
N SER A 38 7.44 14.79 45.21
CA SER A 38 6.54 13.62 45.20
C SER A 38 5.24 13.63 44.37
N THR A 39 5.25 12.68 43.42
CA THR A 39 4.15 11.80 42.99
C THR A 39 2.83 12.44 42.54
N LEU A 40 2.62 12.45 41.23
CA LEU A 40 1.29 12.21 40.67
C LEU A 40 1.38 11.15 39.58
N ARG A 41 1.02 9.92 39.98
CA ARG A 41 0.50 8.91 39.08
C ARG A 41 -0.68 9.53 38.35
N LEU A 42 -0.55 9.74 37.04
CA LEU A 42 -1.69 9.99 36.19
C LEU A 42 -2.05 8.65 35.55
N ASP A 43 -2.98 7.95 36.19
CA ASP A 43 -3.76 6.91 35.54
C ASP A 43 -4.51 7.55 34.37
N ASN A 44 -3.95 7.40 33.16
CA ASN A 44 -4.68 7.62 31.93
C ASN A 44 -4.59 6.30 31.14
N PRO A 45 -5.71 5.59 30.90
CA PRO A 45 -5.69 4.31 30.18
C PRO A 45 -5.46 4.49 28.68
N ASN A 46 -5.29 5.72 28.19
CA ASN A 46 -4.89 5.94 26.81
C ASN A 46 -3.37 5.76 26.69
N PRO A 47 -2.89 4.69 26.03
CA PRO A 47 -1.48 4.64 25.66
C PRO A 47 -1.19 5.90 24.87
N LEU A 48 -0.24 6.71 25.36
CA LEU A 48 0.20 7.87 24.59
C LEU A 48 0.59 7.35 23.21
N PRO A 49 0.06 7.96 22.13
CA PRO A 49 0.40 7.53 20.80
C PRO A 49 1.93 7.59 20.63
N PRO A 50 2.52 6.64 19.90
CA PRO A 50 3.98 6.46 19.82
C PRO A 50 4.75 7.73 19.43
N TRP A 51 4.07 8.68 18.77
CA TRP A 51 4.66 9.93 18.29
C TRP A 51 3.94 11.18 18.77
N GLY A 52 2.99 11.09 19.72
CA GLY A 52 2.18 12.25 20.14
C GLY A 52 1.27 12.82 19.03
N LEU A 53 1.07 12.08 17.94
CA LEU A 53 0.22 12.46 16.80
C LEU A 53 -1.22 11.96 16.99
N PRO A 54 -2.23 12.65 16.43
CA PRO A 54 -3.59 12.11 16.35
C PRO A 54 -3.62 10.74 15.66
N VAL A 55 -4.48 9.84 16.11
CA VAL A 55 -4.54 8.45 15.61
C VAL A 55 -4.83 8.41 14.11
N GLU A 56 -5.59 9.35 13.59
CA GLU A 56 -5.94 9.46 12.17
C GLU A 56 -4.71 9.69 11.30
N ILE A 57 -3.76 10.49 11.79
CA ILE A 57 -2.50 10.78 11.11
C ILE A 57 -1.60 9.54 11.14
N GLN A 58 -1.58 8.82 12.25
CA GLN A 58 -0.80 7.59 12.37
C GLN A 58 -1.33 6.49 11.45
N ILE A 59 -2.65 6.36 11.32
CA ILE A 59 -3.28 5.48 10.33
C ILE A 59 -2.85 5.87 8.92
N LEU A 60 -2.76 7.17 8.59
CA LEU A 60 -2.25 7.61 7.27
C LEU A 60 -0.79 7.21 7.08
N ILE A 61 0.05 7.37 8.10
CA ILE A 61 1.47 6.98 8.06
C ILE A 61 1.57 5.47 7.82
N PHE A 62 0.91 4.65 8.64
CA PHE A 62 0.94 3.20 8.48
C PHE A 62 0.35 2.74 7.15
N ALA A 63 -0.63 3.45 6.60
CA ALA A 63 -1.14 3.14 5.27
C ALA A 63 -0.11 3.38 4.16
N HIS A 64 0.99 4.13 4.38
CA HIS A 64 2.12 4.29 3.42
C HIS A 64 3.15 3.18 3.53
N CYS A 65 3.11 2.36 4.58
CA CYS A 65 4.03 1.25 4.73
C CYS A 65 3.71 0.14 3.72
N GLY A 66 4.75 -0.59 3.31
CA GLY A 66 4.59 -1.77 2.49
C GLY A 66 3.91 -2.90 3.25
N THR A 67 3.33 -3.86 2.51
CA THR A 67 2.63 -5.00 3.10
C THR A 67 3.51 -5.88 4.00
N TYR A 68 4.83 -5.87 3.76
CA TYR A 68 5.80 -6.63 4.56
C TYR A 68 6.22 -5.92 5.84
N ASP A 69 6.04 -4.61 5.92
CA ASP A 69 6.51 -3.80 7.05
C ASP A 69 5.62 -4.01 8.28
N PHE A 70 4.34 -4.33 8.10
CA PHE A 70 3.36 -4.39 9.19
C PHE A 70 3.75 -5.35 10.31
N LEU A 71 4.37 -6.49 9.99
CA LEU A 71 4.80 -7.45 11.01
C LEU A 71 5.97 -6.89 11.82
N ALA A 72 6.97 -6.31 11.16
CA ALA A 72 8.09 -5.67 11.83
C ALA A 72 7.61 -4.48 12.69
N LEU A 73 6.70 -3.66 12.16
CA LEU A 73 6.13 -2.51 12.86
C LEU A 73 5.35 -2.91 14.11
N LYS A 74 4.64 -4.04 14.10
CA LYS A 74 3.98 -4.58 15.31
C LYS A 74 4.96 -4.96 16.42
N LEU A 75 6.22 -5.23 16.09
CA LEU A 75 7.25 -5.63 17.05
C LEU A 75 8.08 -4.46 17.59
N VAL A 76 7.94 -3.26 17.01
CA VAL A 76 8.73 -2.07 17.42
C VAL A 76 8.41 -1.66 18.85
N CYS A 77 7.12 -1.50 19.19
CA CYS A 77 6.70 -1.19 20.55
C CYS A 77 5.21 -1.51 20.76
N LYS A 78 4.79 -1.56 22.03
CA LYS A 78 3.40 -1.83 22.42
C LYS A 78 2.40 -0.87 21.78
N ALA A 79 2.74 0.42 21.70
CA ALA A 79 1.85 1.43 21.12
C ALA A 79 1.63 1.22 19.61
N PHE A 80 2.65 0.77 18.86
CA PHE A 80 2.48 0.39 17.45
C PHE A 80 1.61 -0.86 17.33
N TYR A 81 1.87 -1.86 18.17
CA TYR A 81 1.07 -3.09 18.21
C TYR A 81 -0.42 -2.79 18.42
N ASP A 82 -0.73 -1.94 19.40
CA ASP A 82 -2.09 -1.55 19.75
C ASP A 82 -2.77 -0.80 18.60
N ILE A 83 -2.09 0.16 17.97
CA ILE A 83 -2.64 0.93 16.84
C ILE A 83 -2.84 0.04 15.61
N LEU A 84 -1.83 -0.75 15.24
CA LEU A 84 -1.89 -1.63 14.07
C LEU A 84 -2.96 -2.71 14.23
N SER A 85 -3.17 -3.22 15.45
CA SER A 85 -4.17 -4.26 15.70
C SER A 85 -5.59 -3.69 15.83
N THR A 86 -5.75 -2.53 16.46
CA THR A 86 -7.06 -1.90 16.64
C THR A 86 -7.59 -1.27 15.36
N HIS A 87 -6.72 -0.65 14.56
CA HIS A 87 -7.09 0.08 13.34
C HIS A 87 -6.71 -0.66 12.05
N GLU A 88 -6.45 -1.97 12.13
CA GLU A 88 -6.08 -2.82 10.98
C GLU A 88 -6.98 -2.58 9.77
N HIS A 89 -8.29 -2.60 9.99
CA HIS A 89 -9.29 -2.42 8.93
C HIS A 89 -9.19 -1.06 8.22
N GLU A 90 -9.01 0.02 8.97
CA GLU A 90 -8.94 1.35 8.39
C GLU A 90 -7.61 1.56 7.67
N ILE A 91 -6.50 1.05 8.23
CA ILE A 91 -5.17 1.12 7.61
C ILE A 91 -5.19 0.42 6.25
N VAL A 92 -5.72 -0.81 6.18
CA VAL A 92 -5.81 -1.60 4.94
C VAL A 92 -6.71 -0.91 3.92
N ARG A 93 -7.85 -0.36 4.34
CA ARG A 93 -8.73 0.41 3.45
C ARG A 93 -8.03 1.62 2.88
N ARG A 94 -7.28 2.38 3.70
CA ARG A 94 -6.55 3.56 3.24
C ARG A 94 -5.38 3.19 2.33
N TYR A 95 -4.69 2.09 2.60
CA TYR A 95 -3.67 1.52 1.72
C TYR A 95 -4.25 1.27 0.32
N LEU A 96 -5.38 0.54 0.23
CA LEU A 96 -6.03 0.25 -1.05
C LEU A 96 -6.61 1.49 -1.73
N ARG A 97 -7.13 2.47 -0.97
CA ARG A 97 -7.61 3.76 -1.51
C ARG A 97 -6.48 4.54 -2.16
N ARG A 98 -5.31 4.61 -1.50
CA ARG A 98 -4.19 5.37 -2.03
C ARG A 98 -3.74 4.82 -3.37
N HIS A 99 -3.56 3.50 -3.44
CA HIS A 99 -3.14 2.84 -4.68
C HIS A 99 -4.22 2.87 -5.77
N ARG A 100 -5.47 3.22 -5.44
CA ARG A 100 -6.59 3.29 -6.41
C ARG A 100 -6.64 4.53 -7.30
N HIS A 101 -5.71 5.46 -7.21
CA HIS A 101 -5.83 6.78 -7.88
C HIS A 101 -7.24 7.44 -7.66
N GLY A 102 -7.96 7.10 -6.58
CA GLY A 102 -9.39 7.41 -6.41
C GLY A 102 -10.12 6.65 -5.27
N THR A 103 -11.46 6.73 -5.26
CA THR A 103 -12.33 6.18 -4.18
C THR A 103 -12.45 4.64 -4.19
N LEU A 104 -12.67 4.04 -3.00
CA LEU A 104 -13.00 2.60 -2.85
C LEU A 104 -14.19 2.21 -3.73
N PRO A 105 -14.30 0.93 -4.15
CA PRO A 105 -15.30 0.55 -5.13
C PRO A 105 -16.71 0.75 -4.56
N SER A 106 -17.53 1.49 -5.31
CA SER A 106 -18.95 1.18 -5.45
C SER A 106 -19.04 -0.08 -6.34
N PRO A 107 -19.93 -1.04 -6.03
CA PRO A 107 -20.14 -2.24 -6.86
C PRO A 107 -20.60 -1.99 -8.30
N ILE A 108 -20.78 -0.73 -8.74
CA ILE A 108 -21.64 -0.37 -9.88
C ILE A 108 -20.92 0.32 -11.03
N ASP A 109 -19.70 0.88 -10.85
CA ASP A 109 -19.03 1.58 -11.97
C ASP A 109 -18.22 0.63 -12.87
N SER A 110 -18.69 0.50 -14.10
CA SER A 110 -18.16 -0.30 -15.21
C SER A 110 -17.06 0.40 -16.01
N GLU A 111 -16.83 1.70 -15.81
CA GLU A 111 -15.73 2.44 -16.45
C GLU A 111 -14.50 2.46 -15.52
N ARG A 112 -13.63 1.47 -15.68
CA ARG A 112 -12.36 1.39 -14.94
C ARG A 112 -11.18 1.39 -15.90
N THR A 113 -10.40 2.47 -15.88
CA THR A 113 -9.15 2.57 -16.63
C THR A 113 -8.01 2.12 -15.74
N TYR A 114 -7.58 0.87 -15.88
CA TYR A 114 -6.42 0.34 -15.17
C TYR A 114 -5.13 0.79 -15.87
N THR A 115 -4.19 1.36 -15.12
CA THR A 115 -2.86 1.65 -15.67
C THR A 115 -1.93 0.47 -15.41
N ARG A 116 -0.92 0.32 -16.26
CA ARG A 116 0.14 -0.64 -16.06
C ARG A 116 1.17 -0.03 -15.10
N ASN A 117 0.76 0.19 -13.85
CA ASN A 117 1.63 0.59 -12.75
C ASN A 117 1.66 -0.53 -11.70
N PRO A 118 2.80 -0.80 -11.05
CA PRO A 118 2.91 -1.89 -10.07
C PRO A 118 2.01 -1.70 -8.84
N GLU A 119 1.62 -0.46 -8.55
CA GLU A 119 0.68 -0.11 -7.50
C GLU A 119 -0.78 -0.51 -7.85
N ASP A 120 -1.14 -0.46 -9.14
CA ASP A 120 -2.48 -0.78 -9.65
C ASP A 120 -2.76 -2.29 -9.62
N ASP A 121 -1.73 -3.13 -9.58
CA ASP A 121 -1.89 -4.58 -9.47
C ASP A 121 -2.61 -5.00 -8.21
N VAL A 122 -2.25 -4.39 -7.07
CA VAL A 122 -2.89 -4.71 -5.79
C VAL A 122 -4.36 -4.26 -5.81
N VAL A 123 -4.65 -3.19 -6.56
CA VAL A 123 -6.01 -2.70 -6.80
C VAL A 123 -6.80 -3.68 -7.65
N LEU A 124 -6.26 -4.08 -8.80
CA LEU A 124 -6.86 -5.06 -9.70
C LEU A 124 -7.12 -6.38 -8.96
N LEU A 125 -6.14 -6.89 -8.22
CA LEU A 125 -6.29 -8.10 -7.43
C LEU A 125 -7.34 -7.94 -6.33
N SER A 126 -7.45 -6.75 -5.73
CA SER A 126 -8.49 -6.49 -4.73
C SER A 126 -9.90 -6.43 -5.31
N ASP A 127 -10.05 -6.13 -6.60
CA ASP A 127 -11.32 -6.20 -7.33
C ASP A 127 -11.67 -7.66 -7.69
N LEU A 128 -10.68 -8.43 -8.17
CA LEU A 128 -10.87 -9.83 -8.56
C LEU A 128 -11.09 -10.76 -7.36
N PHE A 129 -10.45 -10.46 -6.24
CA PHE A 129 -10.47 -11.27 -5.03
C PHE A 129 -10.95 -10.42 -3.85
N PRO A 130 -12.25 -10.08 -3.77
CA PRO A 130 -12.75 -9.23 -2.70
C PRO A 130 -12.55 -9.87 -1.31
N PRO A 131 -12.38 -9.07 -0.25
CA PRO A 131 -12.21 -9.58 1.10
C PRO A 131 -13.49 -10.26 1.59
N ALA A 132 -13.31 -11.28 2.44
CA ALA A 132 -14.41 -12.00 3.06
C ALA A 132 -15.41 -11.08 3.76
N LYS A 133 -16.68 -11.44 3.73
CA LYS A 133 -17.74 -10.70 4.40
C LYS A 133 -17.82 -11.13 5.87
N SER A 134 -17.87 -10.15 6.76
CA SER A 134 -18.21 -10.34 8.17
C SER A 134 -19.67 -10.74 8.30
N ALA A 135 -19.99 -11.51 9.35
CA ALA A 135 -21.37 -11.83 9.72
C ALA A 135 -22.25 -10.59 9.92
N ARG A 136 -21.64 -9.43 10.23
CA ARG A 136 -22.33 -8.13 10.39
C ARG A 136 -22.47 -7.34 9.08
N GLY A 137 -22.18 -7.93 7.91
CA GLY A 137 -22.46 -7.32 6.61
C GLY A 137 -21.37 -6.38 6.06
N GLY A 138 -20.13 -6.47 6.55
CA GLY A 138 -19.01 -5.63 6.09
C GLY A 138 -17.84 -6.42 5.51
N HIS A 139 -17.01 -5.80 4.68
CA HIS A 139 -15.79 -6.40 4.14
C HIS A 139 -14.63 -6.40 5.14
N LEU A 140 -14.00 -7.57 5.34
CA LEU A 140 -12.90 -7.77 6.28
C LEU A 140 -11.54 -7.40 5.65
N TYR A 141 -11.25 -6.10 5.63
CA TYR A 141 -9.96 -5.57 5.18
C TYR A 141 -8.89 -5.84 6.24
N THR A 142 -8.12 -6.91 6.13
CA THR A 142 -7.07 -7.29 7.11
C THR A 142 -5.68 -7.25 6.49
N PHE A 143 -4.63 -7.17 7.29
CA PHE A 143 -3.26 -7.38 6.83
C PHE A 143 -3.09 -8.78 6.21
N ARG A 144 -3.81 -9.78 6.75
CA ARG A 144 -3.90 -11.12 6.14
C ARG A 144 -4.52 -11.08 4.74
N TYR A 145 -5.51 -10.21 4.53
CA TYR A 145 -6.08 -10.02 3.21
C TYR A 145 -5.05 -9.40 2.24
N LEU A 146 -4.34 -8.34 2.64
CA LEU A 146 -3.27 -7.75 1.82
C LEU A 146 -2.15 -8.74 1.50
N SER A 147 -1.70 -9.53 2.49
CA SER A 147 -0.69 -10.57 2.25
C SER A 147 -1.21 -11.64 1.28
N SER A 148 -2.49 -11.99 1.37
CA SER A 148 -3.11 -12.92 0.43
C SER A 148 -3.21 -12.36 -1.00
N LEU A 149 -3.35 -11.04 -1.17
CA LEU A 149 -3.33 -10.40 -2.48
C LEU A 149 -1.92 -10.47 -3.08
N ARG A 150 -0.89 -10.14 -2.29
CA ARG A 150 0.51 -10.28 -2.71
C ARG A 150 0.87 -11.71 -3.09
N HIS A 151 0.41 -12.68 -2.31
CA HIS A 151 0.63 -14.09 -2.65
C HIS A 151 -0.04 -14.47 -3.98
N LYS A 152 -1.26 -13.99 -4.24
CA LYS A 152 -1.93 -14.19 -5.52
C LYS A 152 -1.19 -13.50 -6.67
N GLN A 153 -0.62 -12.32 -6.45
CA GLN A 153 0.21 -11.62 -7.44
C GLN A 153 1.42 -12.47 -7.85
N ASP A 154 2.16 -13.01 -6.87
CA ASP A 154 3.32 -13.89 -7.13
C ASP A 154 2.89 -15.15 -7.88
N LEU A 155 1.80 -15.80 -7.47
CA LEU A 155 1.26 -16.96 -8.17
C LEU A 155 0.84 -16.64 -9.61
N CYS A 156 0.15 -15.52 -9.83
CA CYS A 156 -0.22 -15.09 -11.18
C CYS A 156 1.02 -14.83 -12.05
N SER A 157 2.05 -14.18 -11.50
CA SER A 157 3.29 -13.94 -12.23
C SER A 157 4.01 -15.24 -12.60
N ARG A 158 4.08 -16.21 -11.67
CA ARG A 158 4.63 -17.55 -11.93
C ARG A 158 3.84 -18.30 -13.00
N LEU A 159 2.51 -18.25 -12.94
CA LEU A 159 1.65 -18.84 -13.98
C LEU A 159 1.90 -18.20 -15.34
N CYS A 160 2.01 -16.87 -15.39
CA CYS A 160 2.35 -16.15 -16.63
C CYS A 160 3.72 -16.56 -17.17
N TYR A 161 4.70 -16.79 -16.30
CA TYR A 161 6.02 -17.32 -16.70
C TYR A 161 5.89 -18.71 -17.31
N TYR A 162 5.17 -19.63 -16.68
CA TYR A 162 4.96 -20.98 -17.25
C TYR A 162 4.17 -20.95 -18.56
N LEU A 163 3.22 -20.03 -18.72
CA LEU A 163 2.52 -19.84 -20.00
C LEU A 163 3.49 -19.35 -21.09
N ALA A 164 4.31 -18.35 -20.78
CA ALA A 164 5.34 -17.85 -21.69
C ALA A 164 6.32 -18.97 -22.09
N ASP A 165 6.71 -19.80 -21.13
CA ASP A 165 7.56 -20.97 -21.33
C ASP A 165 6.94 -21.95 -22.34
N ARG A 166 5.69 -22.34 -22.12
CA ARG A 166 4.96 -23.27 -23.00
C ARG A 166 4.68 -22.71 -24.38
N VAL A 167 4.39 -21.41 -24.50
CA VAL A 167 4.18 -20.74 -25.79
C VAL A 167 5.47 -20.78 -26.60
N MET A 168 6.62 -20.46 -25.98
CA MET A 168 7.91 -20.51 -26.67
C MET A 168 8.31 -21.93 -27.05
N ASP A 169 8.09 -22.91 -26.19
CA ASP A 169 8.38 -24.31 -26.51
C ASP A 169 7.57 -24.81 -27.71
N ARG A 170 6.27 -24.45 -27.77
CA ARG A 170 5.42 -24.76 -28.93
C ARG A 170 5.87 -24.03 -30.19
N PHE A 171 6.24 -22.76 -30.09
CA PHE A 171 6.73 -21.97 -31.22
C PHE A 171 7.97 -22.61 -31.85
N ILE A 172 8.96 -22.99 -31.03
CA ILE A 172 10.19 -23.66 -31.48
C ILE A 172 9.89 -25.02 -32.12
N SER A 173 8.92 -25.75 -31.57
CA SER A 173 8.53 -27.08 -32.06
C SER A 173 7.78 -27.01 -33.39
N THR A 174 6.98 -25.97 -33.61
CA THR A 174 6.12 -25.81 -34.80
C THR A 174 6.89 -25.22 -35.98
N GLU A 175 7.85 -24.33 -35.71
CA GLU A 175 8.62 -23.61 -36.75
C GLU A 175 10.12 -23.94 -36.70
N PRO A 176 10.53 -25.21 -36.84
CA PRO A 176 11.92 -25.61 -36.69
C PRO A 176 12.80 -25.07 -37.83
N VAL A 177 12.24 -24.83 -39.01
CA VAL A 177 12.96 -24.36 -40.20
C VAL A 177 13.36 -22.89 -40.04
N LEU A 178 12.39 -22.02 -39.74
CA LEU A 178 12.64 -20.59 -39.48
C LEU A 178 13.62 -20.38 -38.32
N HIS A 179 13.45 -21.15 -37.25
CA HIS A 179 14.30 -21.06 -36.07
C HIS A 179 15.75 -21.49 -36.35
N ARG A 180 15.97 -22.58 -37.09
CA ARG A 180 17.32 -23.06 -37.44
C ARG A 180 18.01 -22.20 -38.49
N SER A 181 17.27 -21.61 -39.44
CA SER A 181 17.85 -20.73 -40.46
C SER A 181 18.25 -19.36 -39.92
N SER A 182 17.49 -18.82 -38.96
CA SER A 182 17.74 -17.48 -38.42
C SER A 182 18.74 -17.46 -37.25
N PHE A 183 18.97 -18.59 -36.57
CA PHE A 183 19.85 -18.66 -35.40
C PHE A 183 20.73 -19.92 -35.43
N PRO A 184 21.90 -19.91 -36.09
CA PRO A 184 22.70 -21.11 -36.29
C PRO A 184 23.45 -21.59 -35.03
N SER A 185 23.59 -20.75 -33.99
CA SER A 185 24.33 -21.09 -32.77
C SER A 185 23.41 -21.52 -31.62
N ARG A 186 23.87 -22.49 -30.83
CA ARG A 186 23.18 -22.92 -29.59
C ARG A 186 23.01 -21.76 -28.59
N ALA A 187 23.96 -20.84 -28.53
CA ALA A 187 23.88 -19.65 -27.67
C ALA A 187 22.85 -18.64 -28.20
N SER A 188 22.74 -18.46 -29.52
CA SER A 188 21.70 -17.60 -30.10
C SER A 188 20.30 -18.19 -29.91
N HIS A 189 20.18 -19.51 -29.93
CA HIS A 189 18.92 -20.19 -29.63
C HIS A 189 18.48 -19.92 -28.19
N THR A 190 19.34 -20.16 -27.19
CA THR A 190 18.96 -19.92 -25.79
C THR A 190 18.62 -18.46 -25.54
N ALA A 191 19.34 -17.51 -26.16
CA ALA A 191 19.06 -16.08 -26.05
C ALA A 191 17.69 -15.70 -26.64
N LEU A 192 17.32 -16.23 -27.82
CA LEU A 192 16.01 -16.01 -28.41
C LEU A 192 14.89 -16.52 -27.50
N VAL A 193 15.05 -17.74 -27.00
CA VAL A 193 14.06 -18.38 -26.13
C VAL A 193 13.87 -17.55 -24.85
N GLN A 194 14.96 -17.13 -24.21
CA GLN A 194 14.88 -16.30 -23.01
C GLN A 194 14.25 -14.93 -23.30
N ARG A 195 14.61 -14.30 -24.42
CA ARG A 195 14.03 -13.01 -24.82
C ARG A 195 12.53 -13.12 -25.14
N GLY A 196 12.12 -14.19 -25.83
CA GLY A 196 10.72 -14.46 -26.13
C GLY A 196 9.92 -14.74 -24.87
N LYS A 197 10.44 -15.61 -23.97
CA LYS A 197 9.84 -15.88 -22.66
C LYS A 197 9.70 -14.59 -21.85
N ALA A 198 10.75 -13.79 -21.75
CA ALA A 198 10.72 -12.52 -21.03
C ALA A 198 9.74 -11.52 -21.64
N GLY A 199 9.65 -11.42 -22.97
CA GLY A 199 8.71 -10.54 -23.65
C GLY A 199 7.26 -10.94 -23.39
N ILE A 200 6.92 -12.21 -23.58
CA ILE A 200 5.57 -12.73 -23.33
C ILE A 200 5.23 -12.59 -21.84
N TRP A 201 6.15 -13.00 -20.96
CA TRP A 201 5.96 -12.89 -19.51
C TRP A 201 5.75 -11.44 -19.08
N PHE A 202 6.51 -10.49 -19.63
CA PHE A 202 6.32 -9.07 -19.37
C PHE A 202 4.89 -8.65 -19.70
N HIS A 203 4.39 -8.98 -20.89
CA HIS A 203 3.04 -8.60 -21.33
C HIS A 203 1.91 -9.28 -20.56
N LEU A 204 2.13 -10.49 -20.04
CA LEU A 204 1.13 -11.25 -19.28
C LEU A 204 1.16 -10.95 -17.77
N SER A 205 2.34 -10.70 -17.21
CA SER A 205 2.51 -10.55 -15.77
C SER A 205 1.89 -9.22 -15.31
N PRO A 206 1.15 -9.25 -14.18
CA PRO A 206 0.96 -8.06 -13.37
C PRO A 206 2.33 -7.41 -13.08
N LEU A 207 2.45 -6.09 -13.14
CA LEU A 207 3.73 -5.41 -12.88
C LEU A 207 4.15 -5.55 -11.42
N MET A 208 5.24 -6.28 -11.20
CA MET A 208 5.88 -6.42 -9.89
C MET A 208 6.65 -5.15 -9.50
#